data_AF-A0A6D0IG41-F1
#
_entry.id   AF-A0A6D0IG41-F1
#
_cell.length_a   1.000
_cell.length_b   1.000
_cell.length_c   1.000
_cell.angle_alpha   90.00
_cell.angle_beta   90.00
_cell.angle_gamma   90.00
#
_symmetry.space_group_name_H-M   'P 1'
#
loop_
_entity.id
_entity.type
_entity.pdbx_description
1 polymer ?
#
loop_
_entity_poly.entity_id
_entity_poly.type
_entity_poly.pdbx_seq_one_letter_code
_entity_poly.pdbx_strand_id
1 'polypeptide(L)'
;MNNEETFYQAMRRQGVTRRSFLKYCSLAATSLGLGAGMAPKIAWALENKPRIPVVWIHGLECTCCTESFIRSAHPLAKDVILSLISLDYDDTLMAAAGTQAEEVFEDIIAQYNGKYILAVEGNPPLGEQGMFCISSGRPFIEKLKRAAAGA
;
A
#
# COMPACT_ATOMS: atom_id res chain seq x y z
N MET A 1 -7.73 -8.39 19.17
CA MET A 1 -7.34 -9.46 18.23
C MET A 1 -7.55 -8.89 16.85
N ASN A 2 -6.49 -8.57 16.10
CA ASN A 2 -6.64 -8.01 14.75
C ASN A 2 -7.32 -9.08 13.88
N ASN A 3 -8.50 -8.74 13.39
CA ASN A 3 -9.37 -9.60 12.59
C ASN A 3 -9.10 -9.38 11.09
N GLU A 4 -7.84 -9.10 10.74
CA GLU A 4 -7.45 -8.71 9.39
C GLU A 4 -7.36 -9.95 8.49
N GLU A 5 -8.07 -9.89 7.36
CA GLU A 5 -8.11 -10.97 6.38
C GLU A 5 -6.72 -11.19 5.76
N THR A 6 -6.23 -12.44 5.80
CA THR A 6 -4.95 -12.79 5.16
C THR A 6 -5.11 -13.05 3.68
N PHE A 7 -4.02 -12.98 2.91
CA PHE A 7 -4.05 -13.27 1.46
C PHE A 7 -4.64 -14.65 1.16
N TYR A 8 -4.30 -15.66 1.96
CA TYR A 8 -4.87 -16.99 1.82
C TYR A 8 -6.38 -16.98 1.99
N GLN A 9 -6.90 -16.29 3.01
CA GLN A 9 -8.35 -16.20 3.24
C GLN A 9 -9.07 -15.51 2.07
N ALA A 10 -8.51 -14.40 1.55
CA ALA A 10 -9.04 -13.71 0.38
C ALA A 10 -9.06 -14.62 -0.87
N MET A 11 -7.98 -15.36 -1.13
CA MET A 11 -7.90 -16.33 -2.23
C MET A 11 -8.89 -17.48 -2.06
N ARG A 12 -9.09 -17.98 -0.83
CA ARG A 12 -10.07 -19.03 -0.52
C ARG A 12 -11.50 -18.57 -0.81
N ARG A 13 -11.83 -17.31 -0.51
CA ARG A 13 -13.15 -16.71 -0.81
C ARG A 13 -13.42 -16.62 -2.32
N GLN A 14 -12.37 -16.45 -3.12
CA GLN A 14 -12.44 -16.47 -4.59
C GLN A 14 -12.41 -17.89 -5.19
N GLY A 15 -12.49 -18.95 -4.37
CA GLY A 15 -12.59 -20.33 -4.84
C GLY A 15 -11.25 -21.04 -5.08
N VAL A 16 -10.11 -20.43 -4.71
CA VAL A 16 -8.80 -21.08 -4.87
C VAL A 16 -8.68 -22.28 -3.93
N THR A 17 -8.39 -23.46 -4.46
CA THR A 17 -8.16 -24.66 -3.62
C THR A 17 -6.81 -24.60 -2.90
N ARG A 18 -6.68 -25.26 -1.74
CA ARG A 18 -5.39 -25.38 -1.04
C ARG A 18 -4.29 -25.94 -1.95
N ARG A 19 -4.62 -26.89 -2.83
CA ARG A 19 -3.69 -27.44 -3.82
C ARG A 19 -3.23 -26.39 -4.84
N SER A 20 -4.15 -25.60 -5.39
CA SER A 20 -3.82 -24.53 -6.34
C SER A 20 -2.96 -23.44 -5.69
N PHE A 21 -3.26 -23.09 -4.44
CA PHE A 21 -2.47 -22.16 -3.64
C PHE A 21 -1.02 -22.63 -3.43
N LEU A 22 -0.81 -23.89 -3.05
CA LEU A 22 0.54 -24.43 -2.89
C LEU A 22 1.30 -24.50 -4.22
N LYS A 23 0.63 -24.84 -5.33
CA LYS A 23 1.22 -24.77 -6.67
C LYS A 23 1.66 -23.36 -7.02
N TYR A 24 0.84 -22.35 -6.70
CA TYR A 24 1.19 -20.95 -6.89
C TYR A 24 2.43 -20.56 -6.09
N CYS A 25 2.52 -20.95 -4.81
CA CYS A 25 3.70 -20.65 -3.98
C CYS A 25 4.98 -21.29 -4.55
N SER A 26 4.91 -22.52 -5.05
CA SER A 26 6.04 -23.18 -5.72
C SER A 26 6.43 -22.51 -7.04
N LEU A 27 5.44 -22.07 -7.82
CA LEU A 27 5.68 -21.34 -9.06
C LEU A 27 6.31 -19.98 -8.78
N ALA A 28 5.81 -19.24 -7.79
CA ALA A 28 6.33 -17.94 -7.37
C ALA A 28 7.79 -18.04 -6.86
N ALA A 29 8.10 -19.07 -6.06
CA ALA A 29 9.48 -19.33 -5.63
C ALA A 29 10.39 -19.54 -6.84
N THR A 30 9.95 -20.38 -7.79
CA THR A 30 10.71 -20.69 -9.01
C THR A 30 10.90 -19.47 -9.90
N SER A 31 9.84 -18.67 -10.13
CA SER A 31 9.90 -17.47 -10.97
C SER A 31 10.83 -16.40 -10.41
N LEU A 32 10.97 -16.34 -9.09
CA LEU A 32 11.89 -15.45 -8.40
C LEU A 32 13.32 -16.03 -8.27
N GLY A 33 13.59 -17.21 -8.84
CA GLY A 33 14.88 -17.89 -8.73
C GLY A 33 15.21 -18.36 -7.31
N LEU A 34 14.20 -18.52 -6.45
CA LEU A 34 14.37 -18.91 -5.05
C LEU A 34 14.44 -20.44 -4.94
N GLY A 35 15.32 -20.95 -4.07
CA GLY A 35 15.47 -22.39 -3.84
C GLY A 35 14.20 -23.05 -3.32
N ALA A 36 14.09 -24.38 -3.48
CA ALA A 36 12.90 -25.17 -3.16
C ALA A 36 12.39 -25.00 -1.70
N GLY A 37 13.28 -24.67 -0.76
CA GLY A 37 12.92 -24.38 0.64
C GLY A 37 12.17 -23.06 0.86
N MET A 38 12.01 -22.23 -0.17
CA MET A 38 11.33 -20.93 -0.06
C MET A 38 9.82 -21.02 -0.29
N ALA A 39 9.34 -22.00 -1.07
CA ALA A 39 7.90 -22.17 -1.31
C ALA A 39 7.08 -22.32 -0.01
N PRO A 40 7.52 -23.09 1.02
CA PRO A 40 6.83 -23.13 2.31
C PRO A 40 6.84 -21.80 3.06
N LYS A 41 7.91 -21.00 2.94
CA LYS A 41 7.98 -19.66 3.56
C LYS A 41 7.02 -18.68 2.90
N ILE A 42 6.88 -18.74 1.58
CA ILE A 42 5.88 -17.96 0.82
C ILE A 42 4.47 -18.37 1.24
N ALA A 43 4.18 -19.67 1.30
CA ALA A 43 2.89 -20.18 1.74
C ALA A 43 2.55 -19.68 3.15
N TRP A 44 3.50 -19.79 4.09
CA TRP A 44 3.31 -19.29 5.45
C TRP A 44 3.06 -17.78 5.49
N ALA A 45 3.80 -17.00 4.71
CA ALA A 45 3.61 -15.55 4.64
C ALA A 45 2.21 -15.20 4.12
N LEU A 46 1.74 -15.84 3.05
CA LEU A 46 0.40 -15.60 2.50
C LEU A 46 -0.72 -16.12 3.42
N GLU A 47 -0.46 -17.15 4.22
CA GLU A 47 -1.43 -17.68 5.20
C GLU A 47 -1.57 -16.78 6.43
N ASN A 48 -0.51 -16.09 6.85
CA ASN A 48 -0.45 -15.43 8.16
C ASN A 48 -0.29 -13.92 8.11
N LYS A 49 0.16 -13.34 6.99
CA LYS A 49 0.30 -11.88 6.87
C LYS A 49 -0.95 -11.27 6.25
N PRO A 50 -1.46 -10.18 6.83
CA PRO A 50 -2.52 -9.39 6.21
C PRO A 50 -1.97 -8.63 4.99
N ARG A 51 -2.86 -7.94 4.28
CA ARG A 51 -2.49 -7.03 3.20
C ARG A 51 -1.59 -5.91 3.74
N ILE A 52 -0.59 -5.54 2.98
CA ILE A 52 0.36 -4.50 3.38
C ILE A 52 -0.33 -3.14 3.26
N PRO A 53 -0.36 -2.31 4.33
CA PRO A 53 -0.85 -0.94 4.26
C PRO A 53 0.04 -0.10 3.35
N VAL A 54 -0.58 0.74 2.53
CA VAL A 54 0.08 1.71 1.65
C VAL A 54 -0.47 3.08 1.96
N VAL A 55 0.43 4.00 2.26
CA VAL A 55 0.16 5.42 2.42
C VAL A 55 0.69 6.12 1.19
N TRP A 56 -0.20 6.66 0.36
CA TRP A 56 0.15 7.37 -0.87
C TRP A 56 -0.10 8.86 -0.69
N ILE A 57 0.98 9.65 -0.63
CA ILE A 57 0.91 11.11 -0.44
C ILE A 57 1.29 11.88 -1.71
N HIS A 58 0.66 13.02 -1.89
CA HIS A 58 0.75 13.84 -3.09
C HIS A 58 1.42 15.19 -2.81
N GLY A 59 2.54 15.46 -3.50
CA GLY A 59 3.34 16.69 -3.42
C GLY A 59 3.06 17.64 -4.58
N LEU A 60 4.11 18.21 -5.19
CA LEU A 60 3.97 18.96 -6.45
C LEU A 60 3.91 17.98 -7.63
N GLU A 61 2.71 17.77 -8.14
CA GLU A 61 2.37 16.58 -8.91
C GLU A 61 1.35 16.87 -10.03
N CYS A 62 1.16 15.96 -10.99
CA CYS A 62 0.28 16.14 -12.17
C CYS A 62 -0.91 15.15 -12.28
N THR A 63 -1.11 14.38 -11.23
CA THR A 63 -1.99 13.23 -10.97
C THR A 63 -1.80 12.08 -11.97
N CYS A 64 -0.75 12.19 -12.75
CA CYS A 64 -0.42 11.37 -13.89
C CYS A 64 0.10 9.98 -13.49
N CYS A 65 0.74 9.84 -12.31
CA CYS A 65 1.12 8.52 -11.79
C CYS A 65 -0.11 7.79 -11.23
N THR A 66 -1.03 8.51 -10.59
CA THR A 66 -2.33 7.97 -10.17
C THR A 66 -3.20 7.54 -11.37
N GLU A 67 -3.29 8.37 -12.40
CA GLU A 67 -3.98 8.01 -13.66
C GLU A 67 -3.35 6.76 -14.31
N SER A 68 -2.02 6.66 -14.30
CA SER A 68 -1.32 5.46 -14.77
C SER A 68 -1.69 4.23 -13.94
N PHE A 69 -1.82 4.37 -12.62
CA PHE A 69 -2.25 3.28 -11.73
C PHE A 69 -3.67 2.83 -12.01
N ILE A 70 -4.62 3.76 -12.16
CA ILE A 70 -6.03 3.47 -12.48
C ILE A 70 -6.15 2.73 -13.81
N ARG A 71 -5.26 3.03 -14.77
CA ARG A 71 -5.21 2.40 -16.11
C ARG A 71 -4.43 1.08 -16.14
N SER A 72 -3.94 0.58 -15.01
CA SER A 72 -3.24 -0.71 -14.95
C SER A 72 -4.16 -1.85 -15.40
N ALA A 73 -3.64 -2.75 -16.26
CA ALA A 73 -4.39 -3.90 -16.79
C ALA A 73 -4.06 -5.21 -16.07
N HIS A 74 -2.82 -5.38 -15.59
CA HIS A 74 -2.34 -6.64 -15.02
C HIS A 74 -1.37 -6.39 -13.85
N PRO A 75 -1.88 -6.25 -12.61
CA PRO A 75 -3.28 -6.35 -12.17
C PRO A 75 -4.13 -5.11 -12.47
N LEU A 76 -5.47 -5.22 -12.43
CA LEU A 76 -6.37 -4.05 -12.45
C LEU A 76 -6.26 -3.26 -11.15
N ALA A 77 -6.46 -1.94 -11.19
CA ALA A 77 -6.43 -1.08 -9.99
C ALA A 77 -7.38 -1.58 -8.88
N LYS A 78 -8.60 -2.00 -9.25
CA LYS A 78 -9.55 -2.61 -8.30
C LYS A 78 -9.02 -3.87 -7.64
N ASP A 79 -8.24 -4.69 -8.35
CA ASP A 79 -7.70 -5.93 -7.81
C ASP A 79 -6.52 -5.62 -6.88
N VAL A 80 -5.75 -4.58 -7.19
CA VAL A 80 -4.69 -4.07 -6.30
C VAL A 80 -5.30 -3.60 -4.97
N ILE A 81 -6.28 -2.70 -5.03
CA ILE A 81 -6.90 -2.10 -3.83
C ILE A 81 -7.69 -3.12 -3.01
N LEU A 82 -8.43 -4.01 -3.67
CA LEU A 82 -9.34 -4.93 -2.97
C LEU A 82 -8.69 -6.26 -2.58
N SER A 83 -7.55 -6.63 -3.17
CA SER A 83 -6.97 -7.96 -2.99
C SER A 83 -5.45 -8.00 -2.75
N LEU A 84 -4.69 -6.97 -3.13
CA LEU A 84 -3.22 -6.99 -3.02
C LEU A 84 -2.67 -6.14 -1.88
N ILE A 85 -3.16 -4.92 -1.72
CA ILE A 85 -2.71 -3.99 -0.68
C ILE A 85 -3.90 -3.46 0.10
N SER A 86 -3.62 -2.80 1.22
CA SER A 86 -4.58 -1.90 1.87
C SER A 86 -4.17 -0.47 1.52
N LEU A 87 -4.82 0.12 0.51
CA LEU A 87 -4.58 1.52 0.16
C LEU A 87 -5.41 2.38 1.11
N ASP A 88 -4.87 2.61 2.30
CA ASP A 88 -5.62 3.20 3.42
C ASP A 88 -5.61 4.73 3.37
N TYR A 89 -4.62 5.33 2.69
CA TYR A 89 -4.55 6.77 2.44
C TYR A 89 -4.12 7.03 1.00
N ASP A 90 -4.93 7.78 0.25
CA ASP A 90 -4.61 8.33 -1.07
C ASP A 90 -5.49 9.56 -1.33
N ASP A 91 -4.89 10.73 -1.55
CA ASP A 91 -5.62 12.00 -1.67
C ASP A 91 -6.62 12.04 -2.85
N THR A 92 -6.46 11.17 -3.86
CA THR A 92 -7.29 11.16 -5.08
C THR A 92 -8.45 10.16 -5.01
N LEU A 93 -8.22 8.98 -4.43
CA LEU A 93 -9.14 7.84 -4.46
C LEU A 93 -9.92 7.64 -3.15
N MET A 94 -9.42 8.18 -2.02
CA MET A 94 -10.05 7.94 -0.73
C MET A 94 -11.40 8.65 -0.59
N ALA A 95 -12.29 8.06 0.21
CA ALA A 95 -13.63 8.63 0.44
C ALA A 95 -13.62 9.77 1.49
N ALA A 96 -12.70 9.73 2.46
CA ALA A 96 -12.58 10.75 3.48
C ALA A 96 -11.88 12.01 2.94
N ALA A 97 -12.21 13.18 3.48
CA ALA A 97 -11.63 14.46 3.05
C ALA A 97 -11.44 15.38 4.27
N GLY A 98 -10.64 16.43 4.11
CA GLY A 98 -10.40 17.42 5.17
C GLY A 98 -9.85 16.77 6.45
N THR A 99 -10.44 17.12 7.60
CA THR A 99 -10.00 16.62 8.92
C THR A 99 -10.04 15.10 9.01
N GLN A 100 -11.06 14.45 8.45
CA GLN A 100 -11.17 12.99 8.47
C GLN A 100 -10.04 12.32 7.71
N ALA A 101 -9.57 12.92 6.61
CA ALA A 101 -8.42 12.40 5.88
C ALA A 101 -7.14 12.51 6.73
N GLU A 102 -6.92 13.64 7.39
CA GLU A 102 -5.76 13.82 8.28
C GLU A 102 -5.77 12.88 9.49
N GLU A 103 -6.96 12.60 10.05
CA GLU A 103 -7.12 11.59 11.11
C GLU A 103 -6.73 10.19 10.60
N VAL A 104 -7.23 9.79 9.43
CA VAL A 104 -6.87 8.51 8.80
C VAL A 104 -5.36 8.42 8.57
N PHE A 105 -4.73 9.50 8.07
CA PHE A 105 -3.28 9.55 7.89
C PHE A 105 -2.55 9.27 9.21
N GLU A 106 -2.83 10.04 10.27
CA GLU A 106 -2.13 9.86 11.55
C GLU A 106 -2.40 8.49 12.19
N ASP A 107 -3.62 7.97 12.07
CA ASP A 107 -3.98 6.63 12.54
C ASP A 107 -3.14 5.55 11.86
N ILE A 108 -2.99 5.60 10.54
CA ILE A 108 -2.19 4.62 9.80
C ILE A 108 -0.71 4.71 10.21
N ILE A 109 -0.15 5.93 10.26
CA ILE A 109 1.25 6.14 10.64
C ILE A 109 1.53 5.64 12.06
N ALA A 110 0.57 5.81 12.99
CA ALA A 110 0.70 5.34 14.36
C ALA A 110 0.54 3.82 14.49
N GLN A 111 -0.51 3.25 13.88
CA GLN A 111 -0.85 1.83 14.03
C GLN A 111 0.11 0.91 13.28
N TYR A 112 0.61 1.34 12.12
CA TYR A 112 1.43 0.53 11.23
C TYR A 112 2.90 0.97 11.16
N ASN A 113 3.39 1.72 12.16
CA ASN A 113 4.79 2.13 12.22
C ASN A 113 5.77 0.96 11.98
N GLY A 114 6.63 1.11 10.97
CA GLY A 114 7.60 0.12 10.48
C GLY A 114 6.99 -1.02 9.65
N LYS A 115 5.73 -0.89 9.21
CA LYS A 115 4.96 -1.97 8.56
C LYS A 115 4.12 -1.51 7.35
N TYR A 116 4.13 -0.22 7.00
CA TYR A 116 3.46 0.28 5.78
C TYR A 116 4.47 0.63 4.69
N ILE A 117 4.00 0.71 3.45
CA ILE A 117 4.78 1.25 2.34
C ILE A 117 4.35 2.70 2.13
N LEU A 118 5.32 3.60 2.05
CA LEU A 118 5.10 4.98 1.65
C LEU A 118 5.28 5.13 0.14
N ALA A 119 4.21 5.49 -0.56
CA ALA A 119 4.25 5.96 -1.94
C ALA A 119 4.18 7.49 -1.97
N VAL A 120 5.00 8.11 -2.83
CA VAL A 120 5.07 9.57 -2.96
C VAL A 120 4.92 9.92 -4.43
N GLU A 121 3.92 10.73 -4.75
CA GLU A 121 3.71 11.28 -6.08
C GLU A 121 4.06 12.77 -6.08
N GLY A 122 4.87 13.19 -7.06
CA GLY A 122 5.38 14.55 -7.16
C GLY A 122 6.59 14.88 -6.30
N ASN A 123 7.19 16.05 -6.56
CA ASN A 123 8.39 16.48 -5.84
C ASN A 123 8.05 17.27 -4.56
N PRO A 124 8.85 17.16 -3.48
CA PRO A 124 8.77 18.07 -2.36
C PRO A 124 9.49 19.38 -2.68
N PRO A 125 8.81 20.54 -2.72
CA PRO A 125 9.50 21.81 -2.87
C PRO A 125 10.29 22.15 -1.60
N LEU A 126 11.53 22.62 -1.76
CA LEU A 126 12.39 23.03 -0.64
C LEU A 126 12.61 24.55 -0.56
N GLY A 127 12.36 25.28 -1.64
CA GLY A 127 12.46 26.74 -1.67
C GLY A 127 11.40 27.41 -0.78
N GLU A 128 11.69 28.62 -0.32
CA GLU A 128 10.82 29.39 0.60
C GLU A 128 10.34 28.54 1.79
N GLN A 129 11.24 27.75 2.40
CA GLN A 129 10.93 26.86 3.53
C GLN A 129 9.84 25.81 3.22
N GLY A 130 9.68 25.43 1.95
CA GLY A 130 8.71 24.43 1.50
C GLY A 130 7.30 24.97 1.22
N MET A 131 7.12 26.30 1.21
CA MET A 131 5.81 26.95 1.09
C MET A 131 5.14 26.82 -0.29
N PHE A 132 5.83 26.27 -1.29
CA PHE A 132 5.25 26.09 -2.63
C PHE A 132 4.26 24.92 -2.74
N CYS A 133 4.14 24.08 -1.72
CA CYS A 133 3.13 23.03 -1.64
C CYS A 133 2.66 22.91 -0.19
N ILE A 134 1.39 23.23 0.05
CA ILE A 134 0.80 23.29 1.38
C ILE A 134 -0.40 22.35 1.41
N SER A 135 -0.38 21.40 2.34
CA SER A 135 -1.49 20.49 2.61
C SER A 135 -1.92 20.69 4.06
N SER A 136 -3.23 20.85 4.28
CA SER A 136 -3.81 21.02 5.61
C SER A 136 -3.14 22.13 6.45
N GLY A 137 -2.77 23.23 5.78
CA GLY A 137 -2.12 24.39 6.40
C GLY A 137 -0.63 24.22 6.74
N ARG A 138 0.01 23.11 6.34
CA ARG A 138 1.43 22.83 6.58
C ARG A 138 2.20 22.56 5.29
N PRO A 139 3.49 22.91 5.21
CA PRO A 139 4.33 22.52 4.08
C PRO A 139 4.32 21.00 3.88
N PHE A 140 4.15 20.54 2.63
CA PHE A 140 4.11 19.12 2.29
C PHE A 140 5.33 18.34 2.80
N ILE A 141 6.50 18.98 2.83
CA ILE A 141 7.74 18.38 3.35
C ILE A 141 7.60 17.90 4.80
N GLU A 142 6.74 18.50 5.62
CA GLU A 142 6.47 18.03 6.99
C GLU A 142 5.71 16.70 6.98
N LYS A 143 4.65 16.60 6.17
CA LYS A 143 3.87 15.36 5.99
C LYS A 143 4.75 14.25 5.43
N LEU A 144 5.60 14.56 4.44
CA LEU A 144 6.57 13.62 3.88
C LEU A 144 7.55 13.11 4.95
N LYS A 145 8.16 14.00 5.74
CA LYS A 145 9.08 13.59 6.81
C LYS A 145 8.39 12.75 7.88
N ARG A 146 7.17 13.12 8.26
CA ARG A 146 6.34 12.39 9.21
C ARG A 146 6.05 10.96 8.72
N ALA A 147 5.64 10.83 7.46
CA ALA A 147 5.38 9.52 6.86
C ALA A 147 6.65 8.71 6.62
N ALA A 148 7.76 9.34 6.23
CA ALA A 148 9.00 8.62 5.96
C ALA A 148 9.66 8.07 7.25
N ALA A 149 9.41 8.69 8.41
CA ALA A 149 9.99 8.27 9.68
C ALA A 149 9.48 6.89 10.18
N GLY A 150 8.30 6.47 9.73
CA GLY A 150 7.69 5.18 10.12
C GLY A 150 7.49 4.21 8.96
N ALA A 151 7.97 4.55 7.76
CA ALA A 151 7.89 3.69 6.58
C ALA A 151 8.96 2.58 6.62
#